data_AF-A0A0G0MJ02-F1
#
_entry.id   AF-A0A0G0MJ02-F1
#
_cell.length_a   1.000
_cell.length_b   1.000
_cell.length_c   1.000
_cell.angle_alpha   90.00
_cell.angle_beta   90.00
_cell.angle_gamma   90.00
#
_symmetry.space_group_name_H-M   'P 1'
#
loop_
_entity.id
_entity.type
_entity.pdbx_description
1 polymer ?
#
loop_
_entity_poly.entity_id
_entity_poly.type
_entity_poly.pdbx_seq_one_letter_code
_entity_poly.pdbx_strand_id
1 'polypeptide(L)' 'MTMTTFQLSEQAIKDFKRIYFEEKGEKISDIKANELGVLLLNFMKLIYKPLPKTFGPKA' A
#
# COMPACT_ATOMS: atom_id res chain seq x y z
N MET A 1 13.12 14.83 13.62
CA MET A 1 12.42 14.35 12.40
C MET A 1 11.90 12.96 12.72
N THR A 2 10.65 12.84 13.17
CA THR A 2 10.07 11.54 13.52
C THR A 2 9.68 10.83 12.23
N MET A 3 10.46 9.82 11.82
CA MET A 3 10.03 8.93 10.73
C MET A 3 8.82 8.17 11.25
N THR A 4 7.62 8.53 10.80
CA THR A 4 6.41 7.79 11.15
C THR A 4 6.55 6.40 10.53
N THR A 5 6.89 5.40 11.34
CA THR A 5 6.92 4.00 10.89
C THR A 5 5.49 3.56 10.63
N PHE A 6 5.02 3.70 9.40
CA PHE A 6 3.73 3.15 9.01
C PHE A 6 3.83 1.63 9.08
N GLN A 7 3.04 1.05 9.99
CA GLN A 7 2.99 -0.39 10.18
C GLN A 7 1.59 -0.88 9.82
N LEU A 8 1.54 -1.90 8.98
CA LEU A 8 0.31 -2.59 8.63
C LEU A 8 -0.19 -3.41 9.82
N SER A 9 -1.50 -3.61 9.90
CA SER A 9 -2.09 -4.56 10.84
C SER A 9 -1.53 -5.97 10.60
N GLU A 10 -1.48 -6.79 11.64
CA GLU A 10 -1.01 -8.18 11.56
C GLU A 10 -1.76 -9.00 10.51
N GLN A 11 -3.09 -8.82 10.41
CA GLN A 11 -3.90 -9.50 9.42
C GLN A 11 -3.50 -9.12 8.00
N ALA A 12 -3.27 -7.82 7.74
CA ALA A 12 -2.78 -7.36 6.44
C ALA A 12 -1.39 -7.92 6.10
N ILE A 13 -0.49 -8.04 7.08
CA ILE A 13 0.82 -8.69 6.88
C ILE A 13 0.65 -10.17 6.52
N LYS A 14 -0.23 -10.89 7.23
CA LYS A 14 -0.52 -12.31 6.98
C LYS A 14 -1.10 -12.52 5.58
N ASP A 15 -2.08 -11.71 5.18
CA ASP A 15 -2.70 -11.79 3.87
C ASP A 15 -1.73 -11.43 2.76
N PHE A 16 -0.92 -10.38 2.95
CA PHE A 16 0.09 -9.99 1.99
C PHE A 16 1.10 -11.11 1.75
N LYS A 17 1.61 -11.74 2.81
CA LYS A 17 2.55 -12.87 2.71
C LYS A 17 1.93 -14.07 2.00
N ARG A 18 0.68 -14.38 2.29
CA ARG A 18 -0.05 -15.48 1.63
C ARG A 18 -0.17 -15.23 0.13
N ILE A 19 -0.67 -14.05 -0.26
CA ILE A 19 -0.84 -13.68 -1.68
C ILE A 19 0.52 -13.62 -2.39
N TYR A 20 1.54 -13.04 -1.75
CA TYR A 20 2.89 -12.97 -2.33
C TYR A 20 3.45 -14.37 -2.61
N PHE A 21 3.24 -15.33 -1.71
CA PHE A 21 3.65 -16.71 -1.92
C PHE A 21 2.83 -17.39 -3.03
N GLU A 22 1.52 -17.17 -3.09
CA GLU A 22 0.66 -17.70 -4.16
C GLU A 22 1.10 -17.18 -5.55
N GLU A 23 1.49 -15.91 -5.65
CA GLU A 23 1.85 -15.26 -6.90
C GLU A 23 3.31 -15.44 -7.33
N LYS A 24 4.24 -15.60 -6.36
CA LYS A 24 5.70 -15.62 -6.63
C LYS A 24 6.38 -16.92 -6.21
N GLY A 25 5.73 -17.76 -5.41
CA GLY A 25 6.34 -18.95 -4.80
C GLY A 25 7.40 -18.63 -3.74
N GLU A 26 7.55 -17.36 -3.35
CA GLU A 26 8.57 -16.87 -2.44
C GLU A 26 8.00 -16.55 -1.06
N LYS A 27 8.71 -16.94 0.00
CA LYS A 27 8.36 -16.56 1.38
C LYS A 27 9.12 -15.30 1.77
N ILE A 28 8.40 -14.33 2.32
CA ILE A 28 8.97 -13.07 2.79
C ILE A 28 8.78 -12.90 4.31
N SER A 29 9.63 -12.10 4.93
CA SER A 29 9.53 -11.75 6.36
C SER A 29 8.42 -10.72 6.60
N ASP A 30 7.99 -10.57 7.86
CA ASP A 30 6.98 -9.58 8.24
C ASP A 30 7.47 -8.15 7.99
N ILE A 31 8.75 -7.89 8.26
CA ILE A 31 9.39 -6.61 7.93
C ILE A 31 9.29 -6.34 6.43
N LYS A 32 9.62 -7.33 5.59
CA LYS A 32 9.58 -7.16 4.14
C LYS A 32 8.16 -6.98 3.62
N ALA A 33 7.19 -7.71 4.17
CA ALA A 33 5.78 -7.55 3.84
C ALA A 33 5.28 -6.15 4.21
N ASN A 34 5.70 -5.62 5.35
CA ASN A 34 5.37 -4.26 5.78
C ASN A 34 5.94 -3.21 4.82
N GLU A 35 7.22 -3.31 4.48
CA GLU A 35 7.88 -2.39 3.54
C GLU A 35 7.17 -2.35 2.19
N LEU A 36 6.89 -3.52 1.60
CA LEU A 36 6.26 -3.64 0.29
C LEU A 36 4.81 -3.14 0.31
N GLY A 37 4.05 -3.48 1.35
CA GLY A 37 2.66 -3.04 1.45
C GLY A 37 2.55 -1.52 1.70
N VAL A 38 3.43 -0.94 2.51
CA VAL A 38 3.49 0.53 2.68
C VAL A 38 3.87 1.23 1.38
N LEU A 39 4.85 0.68 0.64
CA LEU A 39 5.23 1.18 -0.68
C LEU A 39 4.03 1.18 -1.65
N LEU A 40 3.28 0.08 -1.69
CA LEU A 40 2.08 -0.04 -2.51
C LEU A 40 1.02 1.01 -2.14
N LEU A 41 0.73 1.18 -0.85
CA LEU A 41 -0.24 2.19 -0.40
C LEU A 41 0.19 3.61 -0.76
N ASN A 42 1.48 3.92 -0.66
CA ASN A 42 2.02 5.21 -1.07
C ASN A 42 1.86 5.43 -2.59
N PHE A 43 2.10 4.39 -3.39
CA PHE A 43 1.87 4.46 -4.82
C PHE A 43 0.39 4.67 -5.16
N MET A 44 -0.51 3.96 -4.48
CA MET A 44 -1.96 4.11 -4.67
C MET A 44 -2.44 5.53 -4.33
N LYS A 45 -1.88 6.19 -3.32
CA LYS A 45 -2.19 7.59 -2.99
C LYS A 45 -1.81 8.57 -4.10
N LEU A 46 -0.76 8.28 -4.86
CA LEU A 46 -0.33 9.10 -6.00
C LEU A 46 -1.27 8.94 -7.19
N ILE A 47 -1.72 7.71 -7.45
CA ILE A 47 -2.61 7.41 -8.58
C ILE A 47 -4.04 7.84 -8.28
N TYR A 48 -4.57 7.49 -7.11
CA TYR A 48 -5.94 7.77 -6.71
C TYR A 48 -6.07 9.19 -6.14
N LYS A 49 -5.59 10.18 -6.89
CA LYS A 49 -5.79 11.58 -6.56
C LYS A 49 -7.19 11.98 -7.04
N PRO A 50 -8.11 12.42 -6.15
CA PRO A 50 -9.43 12.84 -6.59
C PRO A 50 -9.30 13.97 -7.61
N LEU A 51 -10.01 13.84 -8.74
CA LEU A 51 -10.07 14.89 -9.75
C LEU A 51 -10.62 16.16 -9.10
N PRO A 52 -10.00 17.34 -9.32
CA PRO A 52 -10.52 18.58 -8.78
C PRO A 52 -11.95 18.79 -9.28
N LYS A 53 -12.87 19.14 -8.37
CA LYS A 53 -14.29 19.38 -8.68
C LYS A 53 -14.54 20.49 -9.72
N THR A 54 -13.50 21.19 -10.15
CA THR A 54 -13.54 22.28 -11.15
C THR A 54 -13.52 21.79 -12.60
N PHE A 55 -13.53 20.47 -12.86
CA PHE A 55 -13.62 19.91 -14.22
C PHE A 55 -15.07 19.76 -14.75
N GLY A 56 -16.05 20.41 -14.13
CA GLY A 56 -17.37 20.63 -14.72
C GLY A 56 -17.45 22.01 -15.40
N PRO A 57 -18.23 22.18 -16.49
CA PRO A 57 -18.41 23.49 -17.11
C PRO A 57 -18.88 24.48 -16.04
N LYS A 58 -18.23 25.65 -15.98
CA LYS A 58 -18.74 26.77 -15.19
C LYS A 58 -20.11 27.13 -15.77
N ALA A 59 -21.17 26.88 -15.00
CA ALA A 59 -22.49 27.44 -15.25
C ALA A 59 -22.47 28.96 -15.03
#